data_AF-A0A1V4S1F9-F1
#
_entry.id   AF-A0A1V4S1F9-F1
#
_cell.length_a   1.000
_cell.length_b   1.000
_cell.length_c   1.000
_cell.angle_alpha   90.00
_cell.angle_beta   90.00
_cell.angle_gamma   90.00
#
_symmetry.space_group_name_H-M   'P 1'
#
loop_
_entity.id
_entity.type
_entity.pdbx_description
1 polymer ?
#
loop_
_entity_poly.entity_id
_entity_poly.type
_entity_poly.pdbx_seq_one_letter_code
_entity_poly.pdbx_strand_id
1 'polypeptide(L)'
;MADKTKNHLMSEAGKALDRGLDLARRGRLEDALRSFTRSIELDEGRYEAFRYRGITHVKMGDYEAAISDFDKAIEKNPECAECFYERAQAKMFNGQLEHALEDASLCLRLNNRFAPAYVYSKRH
;
A
#
# COMPACT_ATOMS: atom_id res chain seq x y z
N MET A 1 -15.53 13.99 -24.60
CA MET A 1 -16.50 13.09 -23.93
C MET A 1 -15.81 12.09 -22.99
N ALA A 2 -14.64 11.52 -23.33
CA ALA A 2 -13.94 10.53 -22.50
C ALA A 2 -13.41 11.04 -21.13
N ASP A 3 -13.11 12.34 -21.02
CA ASP A 3 -12.47 12.92 -19.83
C ASP A 3 -13.44 13.08 -18.65
N LYS A 4 -14.72 13.38 -18.93
CA LYS A 4 -15.77 13.51 -17.89
C LYS A 4 -16.12 12.16 -17.26
N THR A 5 -16.15 11.10 -18.06
CA THR A 5 -16.41 9.73 -17.58
C THR A 5 -15.25 9.21 -16.76
N LYS A 6 -14.00 9.44 -17.18
CA LYS A 6 -12.81 9.06 -16.40
C LYS A 6 -12.75 9.79 -15.05
N ASN A 7 -13.01 11.09 -15.03
CA ASN A 7 -13.06 11.87 -13.79
C ASN A 7 -14.18 11.43 -12.85
N HIS A 8 -15.33 11.01 -13.40
CA HIS A 8 -16.42 10.45 -12.60
C HIS A 8 -16.01 9.12 -11.93
N LEU A 9 -15.40 8.19 -12.67
CA LEU A 9 -14.92 6.91 -12.14
C LEU A 9 -13.85 7.11 -11.05
N MET A 10 -12.91 8.04 -11.26
CA MET A 10 -11.89 8.38 -10.24
C MET A 10 -12.50 8.97 -8.97
N SER A 11 -13.56 9.77 -9.10
CA SER A 11 -14.31 10.28 -7.94
C SER A 11 -15.03 9.16 -7.20
N GLU A 12 -15.63 8.21 -7.90
CA GLU A 12 -16.26 7.04 -7.29
C GLU A 12 -15.24 6.11 -6.62
N ALA A 13 -14.07 5.94 -7.23
CA ALA A 13 -12.96 5.20 -6.64
C ALA A 13 -12.56 5.81 -5.28
N GLY A 14 -12.40 7.14 -5.23
CA GLY A 14 -12.13 7.85 -3.97
C GLY A 14 -13.20 7.61 -2.89
N LYS A 15 -14.49 7.64 -3.26
CA LYS A 15 -15.58 7.33 -2.32
C LYS A 15 -15.54 5.88 -1.82
N ALA A 16 -15.22 4.93 -2.70
CA ALA A 16 -15.07 3.53 -2.33
C ALA A 16 -13.89 3.33 -1.37
N LEU A 17 -12.77 4.03 -1.60
CA LEU A 17 -11.63 4.07 -0.69
C LEU A 17 -12.02 4.62 0.69
N ASP A 18 -12.67 5.78 0.75
CA ASP A 18 -13.09 6.41 2.00
C ASP A 18 -14.04 5.52 2.80
N ARG A 19 -14.98 4.86 2.11
CA ARG A 19 -15.88 3.88 2.71
C ARG A 19 -15.13 2.68 3.27
N GLY A 20 -14.15 2.15 2.53
CA GLY A 20 -13.30 1.06 3.00
C GLY A 20 -12.54 1.42 4.27
N LEU A 21 -12.01 2.65 4.33
CA LEU A 21 -11.33 3.17 5.52
C LEU A 21 -12.26 3.26 6.74
N ASP A 22 -13.47 3.79 6.57
CA ASP A 22 -14.46 3.86 7.66
C ASP A 22 -14.84 2.45 8.15
N LEU A 23 -15.09 1.50 7.24
CA LEU A 23 -15.40 0.12 7.59
C LEU A 23 -14.26 -0.57 8.33
N ALA A 24 -13.02 -0.38 7.87
CA ALA A 24 -11.82 -0.93 8.51
C ALA A 24 -11.61 -0.36 9.93
N ARG A 25 -11.91 0.93 10.14
CA ARG A 25 -11.88 1.55 11.48
C ARG A 25 -12.92 0.97 12.42
N ARG A 26 -14.09 0.55 11.88
CA ARG A 26 -15.16 -0.11 12.63
C ARG A 26 -14.94 -1.63 12.81
N GLY A 27 -13.81 -2.17 12.37
CA GLY A 27 -13.50 -3.60 12.45
C GLY A 27 -14.27 -4.48 11.44
N ARG A 28 -15.00 -3.88 10.50
CA ARG A 28 -15.75 -4.60 9.44
C ARG A 28 -14.81 -4.94 8.28
N LEU A 29 -13.86 -5.84 8.54
CA LEU A 29 -12.73 -6.09 7.64
C LEU A 29 -13.16 -6.64 6.26
N GLU A 30 -14.10 -7.58 6.21
CA GLU A 30 -14.59 -8.13 4.94
C GLU A 30 -15.31 -7.08 4.07
N ASP A 31 -16.09 -6.20 4.69
CA ASP A 31 -16.76 -5.10 3.98
C ASP A 31 -15.75 -4.06 3.47
N ALA A 32 -14.68 -3.83 4.25
CA ALA A 32 -13.57 -2.97 3.85
C ALA A 32 -12.85 -3.55 2.63
N LEU A 33 -12.53 -4.85 2.62
CA LEU A 33 -11.91 -5.53 1.47
C LEU A 33 -12.72 -5.37 0.19
N ARG A 34 -14.06 -5.50 0.28
CA ARG A 34 -14.95 -5.28 -0.89
C ARG A 34 -14.92 -3.83 -1.36
N SER A 35 -14.87 -2.88 -0.44
CA SER A 35 -14.80 -1.45 -0.77
C SER A 35 -13.46 -1.08 -1.42
N PHE A 36 -12.34 -1.59 -0.92
CA PHE A 36 -11.03 -1.38 -1.54
C PHE A 36 -10.92 -2.06 -2.91
N THR A 37 -11.44 -3.28 -3.04
CA THR A 37 -11.50 -3.97 -4.34
C THR A 37 -12.30 -3.16 -5.35
N ARG A 38 -13.45 -2.60 -4.94
CA ARG A 38 -14.23 -1.72 -5.80
C ARG A 38 -13.46 -0.45 -6.19
N SER A 39 -12.70 0.14 -5.27
CA SER A 39 -11.84 1.28 -5.58
C SER A 39 -10.78 0.92 -6.62
N ILE A 40 -10.19 -0.27 -6.55
CA ILE A 40 -9.18 -0.77 -7.49
C ILE A 40 -9.79 -1.01 -8.88
N GLU A 41 -10.98 -1.61 -8.95
CA GLU A 41 -11.70 -1.82 -10.23
C GLU A 41 -12.04 -0.52 -10.95
N LEU A 42 -12.29 0.54 -10.19
CA LEU A 42 -12.63 1.87 -10.73
C LEU A 42 -11.38 2.68 -11.10
N ASP A 43 -10.27 2.46 -10.38
CA ASP A 43 -9.01 3.19 -10.53
C ASP A 43 -7.82 2.32 -10.12
N GLU A 44 -7.28 1.58 -11.08
CA GLU A 44 -6.13 0.68 -10.87
C GLU A 44 -4.82 1.42 -10.57
N GLY A 45 -4.77 2.74 -10.78
CA GLY A 45 -3.60 3.57 -10.49
C GLY A 45 -3.51 4.01 -9.02
N ARG A 46 -4.58 3.79 -8.24
CA ARG A 46 -4.69 4.24 -6.85
C ARG A 46 -3.97 3.31 -5.90
N TYR A 47 -2.68 3.56 -5.69
CA TYR A 47 -1.83 2.75 -4.81
C TYR A 47 -2.38 2.66 -3.38
N GLU A 48 -3.08 3.69 -2.88
CA GLU A 48 -3.67 3.69 -1.54
C GLU A 48 -4.69 2.58 -1.36
N ALA A 49 -5.48 2.27 -2.40
CA ALA A 49 -6.50 1.22 -2.31
C ALA A 49 -5.86 -0.16 -2.15
N PHE A 50 -4.77 -0.44 -2.86
CA PHE A 50 -3.96 -1.64 -2.66
C PHE A 50 -3.35 -1.65 -1.26
N ARG A 51 -2.72 -0.56 -0.84
CA ARG A 51 -2.08 -0.45 0.48
C ARG A 51 -3.08 -0.74 1.62
N TYR A 52 -4.24 -0.10 1.63
CA TYR A 52 -5.23 -0.31 2.70
C TYR A 52 -5.91 -1.67 2.64
N ARG A 53 -6.05 -2.28 1.45
CA ARG A 53 -6.48 -3.67 1.33
C ARG A 53 -5.43 -4.62 1.91
N GLY A 54 -4.15 -4.39 1.65
CA GLY A 54 -3.05 -5.13 2.24
C GLY A 54 -3.01 -5.04 3.78
N ILE A 55 -3.15 -3.84 4.34
CA ILE A 55 -3.27 -3.66 5.82
C ILE A 55 -4.46 -4.46 6.38
N THR A 56 -5.56 -4.51 5.64
CA THR A 56 -6.76 -5.25 6.06
C THR A 56 -6.50 -6.76 6.05
N HIS A 57 -5.81 -7.28 5.04
CA HIS A 57 -5.35 -8.67 5.00
C HIS A 57 -4.39 -9.00 6.16
N VAL A 58 -3.45 -8.11 6.51
CA VAL A 58 -2.58 -8.28 7.70
C VAL A 58 -3.42 -8.42 8.97
N LYS A 59 -4.44 -7.57 9.16
CA LYS A 59 -5.35 -7.65 10.32
C LYS A 59 -6.14 -8.96 10.37
N MET A 60 -6.38 -9.59 9.23
CA MET A 60 -7.06 -10.89 9.12
C MET A 60 -6.08 -12.08 9.21
N GLY A 61 -4.77 -11.83 9.28
CA GLY A 61 -3.74 -12.86 9.30
C GLY A 61 -3.40 -13.46 7.92
N ASP A 62 -3.91 -12.87 6.84
CA ASP A 62 -3.64 -13.30 5.46
C ASP A 62 -2.42 -12.55 4.92
N TYR A 63 -1.23 -13.00 5.33
CA TYR A 63 0.00 -12.28 5.04
C TYR A 63 0.42 -12.39 3.58
N GLU A 64 0.13 -13.50 2.90
CA GLU A 64 0.37 -13.67 1.46
C GLU A 64 -0.42 -12.66 0.63
N ALA A 65 -1.73 -12.53 0.87
CA ALA A 65 -2.54 -11.56 0.15
C ALA A 65 -2.10 -10.13 0.45
N ALA A 66 -1.73 -9.85 1.71
CA ALA A 66 -1.19 -8.56 2.10
C ALA A 66 0.09 -8.19 1.33
N ILE A 67 1.05 -9.12 1.24
CA ILE A 67 2.31 -8.93 0.50
C ILE A 67 2.01 -8.62 -0.97
N SER A 68 1.12 -9.38 -1.61
CA SER A 68 0.73 -9.15 -3.01
C SER A 68 0.10 -7.77 -3.24
N ASP A 69 -0.70 -7.29 -2.30
CA ASP A 69 -1.28 -5.96 -2.36
C ASP A 69 -0.24 -4.86 -2.16
N PHE A 70 0.71 -5.04 -1.24
CA PHE A 70 1.80 -4.08 -1.08
C PHE A 70 2.75 -4.07 -2.28
N ASP A 71 2.99 -5.20 -2.93
CA ASP A 71 3.75 -5.28 -4.18
C ASP A 71 3.11 -4.40 -5.26
N LYS A 72 1.79 -4.51 -5.44
CA LYS A 72 1.03 -3.68 -6.38
C LYS A 72 1.04 -2.21 -5.98
N ALA A 73 0.89 -1.89 -4.70
CA ALA A 73 0.97 -0.52 -4.22
C ALA A 73 2.35 0.11 -4.53
N ILE A 74 3.44 -0.63 -4.34
CA ILE A 74 4.81 -0.21 -4.65
C ILE A 74 5.01 -0.07 -6.17
N GLU A 75 4.46 -0.99 -6.97
CA GLU A 75 4.49 -0.88 -8.44
C GLU A 75 3.84 0.43 -8.91
N LYS A 76 2.71 0.82 -8.30
CA LYS A 76 2.00 2.07 -8.63
C LYS A 76 2.67 3.32 -8.05
N ASN A 77 3.26 3.22 -6.86
CA ASN A 77 4.02 4.29 -6.23
C ASN A 77 5.33 3.79 -5.60
N PRO A 78 6.43 3.77 -6.38
CA PRO A 78 7.74 3.30 -5.89
C PRO A 78 8.38 4.16 -4.79
N GLU A 79 7.82 5.34 -4.51
CA GLU A 79 8.32 6.26 -3.49
C GLU A 79 7.53 6.18 -2.17
N CYS A 80 6.50 5.32 -2.10
CA CYS A 80 5.70 5.08 -0.90
C CYS A 80 6.50 4.30 0.16
N ALA A 81 7.20 5.01 1.05
CA ALA A 81 7.96 4.40 2.13
C ALA A 81 7.08 3.56 3.07
N GLU A 82 5.85 4.01 3.33
CA GLU A 82 4.87 3.29 4.14
C GLU A 82 4.52 1.93 3.54
N CYS A 83 4.44 1.83 2.22
CA CYS A 83 4.14 0.58 1.52
C CYS A 83 5.28 -0.45 1.71
N PHE A 84 6.55 -0.01 1.69
CA PHE A 84 7.69 -0.87 2.01
C PHE A 84 7.68 -1.29 3.48
N TYR A 85 7.38 -0.37 4.39
CA TYR A 85 7.29 -0.68 5.83
C TYR A 85 6.20 -1.72 6.13
N GLU A 86 5.03 -1.59 5.51
CA GLU A 86 3.92 -2.51 5.71
C GLU A 86 4.17 -3.88 5.05
N ARG A 87 4.82 -3.90 3.87
CA ARG A 87 5.28 -5.15 3.25
C ARG A 87 6.32 -5.85 4.11
N ALA A 88 7.27 -5.11 4.69
CA ALA A 88 8.27 -5.66 5.61
C ALA A 88 7.60 -6.33 6.82
N GLN A 89 6.60 -5.67 7.41
CA GLN A 89 5.85 -6.26 8.53
C GLN A 89 5.09 -7.52 8.11
N ALA A 90 4.39 -7.50 6.97
CA ALA A 90 3.68 -8.67 6.47
C ALA A 90 4.63 -9.84 6.19
N LYS A 91 5.79 -9.59 5.56
CA LYS A 91 6.85 -10.57 5.34
C LYS A 91 7.43 -11.13 6.64
N MET A 92 7.61 -10.28 7.65
CA MET A 92 8.07 -10.70 8.98
C MET A 92 7.06 -11.66 9.63
N PHE A 93 5.76 -11.32 9.61
CA PHE A 93 4.72 -12.22 10.10
C PHE A 93 4.60 -13.50 9.28
N ASN A 94 4.95 -13.46 7.99
CA ASN A 94 5.00 -14.63 7.12
C ASN A 94 6.33 -15.42 7.20
N GLY A 95 7.22 -15.10 8.14
CA GLY A 95 8.51 -15.79 8.32
C GLY A 95 9.60 -15.46 7.28
N GLN A 96 9.34 -14.52 6.36
CA GLN A 96 10.28 -14.07 5.33
C GLN A 96 11.22 -12.96 5.85
N LEU A 97 11.98 -13.26 6.90
CA LEU A 97 12.78 -12.27 7.65
C LEU A 97 13.82 -11.55 6.79
N GLU A 98 14.52 -12.26 5.90
CA GLU A 98 15.56 -11.68 5.02
C GLU A 98 14.95 -10.62 4.09
N HIS A 99 13.86 -10.97 3.39
CA HIS A 99 13.15 -10.04 2.52
C HIS A 99 12.48 -8.88 3.27
N ALA A 100 12.11 -9.07 4.54
CA ALA A 100 11.59 -7.99 5.40
C ALA A 100 12.68 -6.96 5.74
N LEU A 101 13.93 -7.40 5.99
CA LEU A 101 15.06 -6.51 6.26
C LEU A 101 15.43 -5.66 5.05
N GLU A 102 15.35 -6.23 3.85
CA GLU A 102 15.53 -5.48 2.60
C GLU A 102 14.50 -4.36 2.48
N ASP A 103 13.22 -4.67 2.69
CA ASP A 103 12.13 -3.69 2.63
C ASP A 103 12.26 -2.61 3.71
N ALA A 104 12.63 -2.98 4.93
CA ALA A 104 12.88 -2.01 6.01
C ALA A 104 14.03 -1.05 5.65
N SER A 105 15.10 -1.57 5.03
CA SER A 105 16.22 -0.75 4.55
C SER A 105 15.80 0.22 3.43
N LEU A 106 14.94 -0.23 2.52
CA LEU A 106 14.37 0.61 1.47
C LEU A 106 13.45 1.71 2.03
N CYS A 107 12.58 1.35 2.98
CA CYS A 107 11.72 2.30 3.69
C CYS A 107 12.55 3.41 4.35
N LEU A 108 13.58 3.04 5.11
CA LEU A 108 14.48 4.01 5.76
C LEU A 108 15.15 4.92 4.73
N ARG A 109 15.61 4.37 3.60
CA ARG A 109 16.23 5.17 2.54
C ARG A 109 15.26 6.15 1.89
N LEU A 110 13.99 5.77 1.71
CA LEU A 110 12.95 6.63 1.11
C LEU A 110 12.47 7.72 2.07
N ASN A 111 12.22 7.39 3.34
CA ASN A 111 11.92 8.39 4.37
C ASN A 111 13.10 9.35 4.57
N ASN A 112 14.33 8.82 4.51
CA ASN A 112 15.56 9.59 4.58
C ASN A 112 15.95 10.23 3.23
N ARG A 113 15.13 10.12 2.17
CA ARG A 113 15.39 10.78 0.87
C ARG A 113 15.10 12.30 0.93
N PHE A 114 14.54 12.77 2.05
CA PHE A 114 14.56 14.17 2.48
C PHE A 114 15.74 14.52 3.41
N ALA A 115 16.62 13.57 3.78
CA ALA A 115 17.92 13.95 4.31
C ALA A 115 18.86 14.19 3.13
N PRO A 116 19.13 15.47 2.78
CA PRO A 116 20.24 15.72 1.87
C PRO A 116 21.50 15.18 2.53
N ALA A 117 22.31 14.46 1.76
CA ALA A 117 23.71 14.17 2.10
C ALA A 117 24.00 13.17 3.24
N TYR A 118 23.63 11.89 3.10
CA TYR A 118 24.34 10.80 3.81
C TYR A 118 24.97 9.73 2.89
N VAL A 119 25.00 9.96 1.58
CA VAL A 119 25.69 9.07 0.62
C VAL A 119 27.10 9.56 0.27
N TYR A 120 27.58 10.66 0.87
CA TYR A 120 29.00 11.05 0.74
C TYR A 120 29.97 10.25 1.63
N SER A 121 29.53 9.44 2.59
CA SER A 121 30.47 8.73 3.49
C SER A 121 30.80 7.28 3.09
N LYS A 122 30.42 6.82 1.89
CA LYS A 122 30.85 5.52 1.33
C LYS A 122 31.30 5.60 -0.12
N ARG A 123 31.99 6.68 -0.50
CA ARG A 123 32.83 6.71 -1.70
C ARG A 123 34.07 7.57 -1.44
N HIS A 124 35.16 6.84 -1.15
CA HIS A 124 36.57 7.26 -1.11
C HIS A 124 37.02 8.15 0.05
#